data_AF-A0A8H2P4S3-F1
#
_entry.id   AF-A0A8H2P4S3-F1
#
_cell.length_a   1.000
_cell.length_b   1.000
_cell.length_c   1.000
_cell.angle_alpha   90.00
_cell.angle_beta   90.00
_cell.angle_gamma   90.00
#
_symmetry.space_group_name_H-M   'P 1'
#
loop_
_entity.id
_entity.type
_entity.pdbx_description
1 polymer ?
#
loop_
_entity_poly.entity_id
_entity_poly.type
_entity_poly.pdbx_seq_one_letter_code
_entity_poly.pdbx_strand_id
1 'polypeptide(L)'
;MEVTTDKNQPSRKSPIDTAVVLLMIGATLLIVWLSFSNRAFWGAHWPGYGDMVSLLPEPSAWLRWVLGDISEVAFYKHEFASIGLLAGAYLAYWANRTGKSWQGFAISYGTGLWPWLVTSSLLGLLLSNLLWGWTVTATTWQPTFVAFVSLPAAMVLMFGGGWRVTINGALMGAVLVTPMCLLIVNYVCQPLALPAVIGNVLGMAVASVLAFLFCRYWPNLVKSRSSQTPPASIATAKAPDYGVIWSLRRILADFSEAPFFGNELASLGLILGALLAYSLNPSSPAYGSGLLLHIIGAQALASAIGVLIWRRQWMLRGWYPTYIPLVSVVPAAILAYGGSWQIIVSSALLGALLAPPLACVIARKLPADMHAYIANVLSMAISTLLIVPLIGFLIAD
;
A
#
# COMPACT_ATOMS: atom_id res chain seq x y z
N MET A 1 3.79 44.88 -36.42
CA MET A 1 3.74 44.64 -34.97
C MET A 1 3.86 43.13 -34.80
N GLU A 2 5.08 42.66 -34.57
CA GLU A 2 5.43 41.23 -34.56
C GLU A 2 4.84 40.55 -33.34
N VAL A 3 4.10 39.46 -33.59
CA VAL A 3 3.66 38.51 -32.56
C VAL A 3 4.81 37.54 -32.38
N THR A 4 5.58 37.69 -31.30
CA THR A 4 6.63 36.75 -30.92
C THR A 4 6.00 35.43 -30.46
N THR A 5 6.14 34.41 -31.30
CA THR A 5 5.94 32.99 -30.96
C THR A 5 6.95 32.57 -29.90
N ASP A 6 6.49 32.41 -28.66
CA ASP A 6 7.32 31.84 -27.59
C ASP A 6 7.52 30.34 -27.84
N LYS A 7 8.75 29.99 -28.20
CA LYS A 7 9.19 28.62 -28.45
C LYS A 7 9.23 27.86 -27.12
N ASN A 8 8.54 26.71 -27.10
CA ASN A 8 8.73 25.61 -26.14
C ASN A 8 10.21 25.42 -25.77
N GLN A 9 10.61 25.85 -24.58
CA GLN A 9 11.90 25.51 -24.01
C GLN A 9 11.76 24.17 -23.27
N PRO A 10 12.49 23.11 -23.65
CA PRO A 10 12.47 21.85 -22.91
C PRO A 10 13.03 22.11 -21.51
N SER A 11 12.33 21.65 -20.47
CA SER A 11 12.75 21.77 -19.08
C SER A 11 14.18 21.21 -18.92
N ARG A 12 15.18 22.09 -18.81
CA ARG A 12 16.58 21.71 -18.60
C ARG A 12 16.65 20.97 -17.26
N LYS A 13 16.97 19.67 -17.27
CA LYS A 13 17.23 18.92 -16.04
C LYS A 13 18.37 19.63 -15.29
N SER A 14 18.13 20.07 -14.05
CA SER A 14 19.16 20.70 -13.25
C SER A 14 20.30 19.70 -13.04
N PRO A 15 21.58 20.10 -13.16
CA PRO A 15 22.71 19.22 -12.88
C PRO A 15 22.66 18.66 -11.45
N ILE A 16 22.05 19.40 -10.52
CA ILE A 16 21.81 18.97 -9.14
C ILE A 16 20.80 17.81 -9.09
N ASP A 17 19.74 17.85 -9.89
CA ASP A 17 18.74 16.78 -9.94
C ASP A 17 19.36 15.48 -10.49
N THR A 18 20.23 15.60 -11.50
CA THR A 18 20.96 14.45 -12.05
C THR A 18 21.94 13.87 -11.02
N ALA A 19 22.65 14.71 -10.28
CA ALA A 19 23.57 14.29 -9.23
C ALA A 19 22.83 13.55 -8.10
N VAL A 20 21.71 14.08 -7.62
CA VAL A 20 20.90 13.44 -6.57
C VAL A 20 20.37 12.08 -7.02
N VAL A 21 19.85 11.97 -8.24
CA VAL A 21 19.36 10.69 -8.79
C VAL A 21 20.50 9.67 -8.90
N LEU A 22 21.68 10.08 -9.39
CA LEU A 22 22.84 9.20 -9.50
C LEU A 22 23.36 8.77 -8.13
N LEU A 23 23.36 9.66 -7.13
CA LEU A 23 23.75 9.34 -5.76
C LEU A 23 22.80 8.33 -5.12
N MET A 24 21.48 8.50 -5.33
CA MET A 24 20.48 7.55 -4.85
C MET A 24 20.64 6.18 -5.50
N ILE A 25 20.82 6.13 -6.82
CA ILE A 25 21.08 4.88 -7.55
C ILE A 25 22.38 4.24 -7.05
N GLY A 26 23.46 5.01 -6.95
CA GLY A 26 24.76 4.53 -6.49
C GLY A 26 24.73 3.98 -5.06
N ALA A 27 24.12 4.71 -4.13
CA ALA A 27 23.96 4.26 -2.74
C ALA A 27 23.11 2.99 -2.65
N THR A 28 22.03 2.91 -3.44
CA THR A 28 21.17 1.72 -3.49
C THR A 28 21.93 0.51 -4.03
N LEU A 29 22.63 0.66 -5.15
CA LEU A 29 23.44 -0.41 -5.73
C LEU A 29 24.56 -0.87 -4.80
N LEU A 30 25.19 0.08 -4.09
CA LEU A 30 26.21 -0.21 -3.09
C LEU A 30 25.64 -1.01 -1.91
N ILE A 31 24.49 -0.59 -1.37
CA ILE A 31 23.81 -1.32 -0.27
C ILE A 31 23.43 -2.73 -0.72
N VAL A 32 22.86 -2.87 -1.92
CA VAL A 32 22.54 -4.19 -2.51
C VAL A 32 23.80 -5.03 -2.63
N TRP A 33 24.87 -4.50 -3.23
CA TRP A 33 26.12 -5.23 -3.43
C TRP A 33 26.76 -5.68 -2.11
N LEU A 34 26.83 -4.78 -1.11
CA LEU A 34 27.36 -5.09 0.22
C LEU A 34 26.53 -6.16 0.93
N SER A 35 25.20 -6.13 0.78
CA SER A 35 24.30 -7.07 1.44
C SER A 35 24.38 -8.47 0.83
N PHE A 36 24.50 -8.56 -0.51
CA PHE A 36 24.71 -9.85 -1.18
C PHE A 36 26.11 -10.43 -0.92
N SER A 37 27.15 -9.58 -0.94
CA SER A 37 28.54 -10.03 -0.76
C SER A 37 28.82 -10.53 0.66
N ASN A 38 28.12 -9.99 1.67
CA ASN A 38 28.37 -10.33 3.06
C ASN A 38 27.29 -11.23 3.69
N ARG A 39 26.29 -11.70 2.92
CA ARG A 39 25.10 -12.43 3.40
C ARG A 39 25.34 -13.46 4.52
N ALA A 40 26.40 -14.28 4.41
CA ALA A 40 26.73 -15.31 5.41
C ALA A 40 27.08 -14.73 6.79
N PHE A 41 27.65 -13.53 6.85
CA PHE A 41 27.98 -12.83 8.09
C PHE A 41 26.73 -12.19 8.74
N TRP A 42 25.79 -11.69 7.93
CA TRP A 42 24.61 -10.98 8.43
C TRP A 42 23.46 -11.91 8.85
N GLY A 43 23.29 -13.05 8.16
CA GLY A 43 22.26 -14.04 8.50
C GLY A 43 22.43 -14.65 9.90
N ALA A 44 23.65 -14.61 10.45
CA ALA A 44 23.93 -15.01 11.82
C ALA A 44 23.55 -13.94 12.88
N HIS A 45 23.25 -12.70 12.47
CA HIS A 45 23.08 -11.55 13.37
C HIS A 45 21.74 -10.83 13.24
N TRP A 46 21.05 -10.89 12.10
CA TRP A 46 19.74 -10.23 11.95
C TRP A 46 18.59 -11.17 12.34
N PRO A 47 17.76 -10.82 13.33
CA PRO A 47 16.67 -11.69 13.82
C PRO A 47 15.60 -11.97 12.75
N GLY A 48 15.12 -13.21 12.74
CA GLY A 48 14.03 -13.65 11.88
C GLY A 48 12.66 -13.17 12.38
N TYR A 49 11.61 -13.52 11.63
CA TYR A 49 10.24 -13.17 12.02
C TYR A 49 9.84 -13.81 13.35
N GLY A 50 10.19 -15.09 13.55
CA GLY A 50 9.92 -15.82 14.79
C GLY A 50 10.58 -15.18 16.01
N ASP A 51 11.83 -14.72 15.88
CA ASP A 51 12.56 -14.02 16.94
C ASP A 51 11.90 -12.67 17.27
N MET A 52 11.45 -11.94 16.25
CA MET A 52 10.73 -10.68 16.44
C MET A 52 9.41 -10.88 17.21
N VAL A 53 8.67 -11.96 16.91
CA VAL A 53 7.43 -12.28 17.61
C VAL A 53 7.69 -12.72 19.06
N SER A 54 8.69 -13.58 19.29
CA SER A 54 8.98 -14.09 20.64
C SER A 54 9.49 -13.00 21.58
N LEU A 55 10.20 -12.01 21.05
CA LEU A 55 10.74 -10.87 21.79
C LEU A 55 9.80 -9.67 21.84
N LEU A 56 8.54 -9.76 21.37
CA LEU A 56 7.58 -8.65 21.36
C LEU A 56 7.46 -7.83 22.66
N PRO A 57 7.59 -8.42 23.88
CA PRO A 57 7.61 -7.64 25.11
C PRO A 57 8.79 -6.66 25.22
N GLU A 58 9.88 -6.88 24.49
CA GLU A 58 11.04 -6.00 24.46
C GLU A 58 10.73 -4.74 23.61
N PRO A 59 11.08 -3.53 24.10
CA PRO A 59 10.77 -2.28 23.40
C PRO A 59 11.34 -2.21 21.97
N SER A 60 12.49 -2.82 21.72
CA SER A 60 13.15 -2.86 20.40
C SER A 60 12.38 -3.71 19.40
N ALA A 61 11.93 -4.91 19.81
CA ALA A 61 11.13 -5.80 18.98
C ALA A 61 9.73 -5.22 18.74
N TRP A 62 9.12 -4.62 19.77
CA TRP A 62 7.86 -3.90 19.62
C TRP A 62 7.96 -2.75 18.61
N LEU A 63 9.02 -1.93 18.68
CA LEU A 63 9.23 -0.85 17.71
C LEU A 63 9.37 -1.38 16.29
N ARG A 64 10.13 -2.47 16.12
CA ARG A 64 10.28 -3.15 14.81
C ARG A 64 8.96 -3.72 14.32
N TRP A 65 8.14 -4.28 15.21
CA TRP A 65 6.80 -4.75 14.89
C TRP A 65 5.92 -3.64 14.34
N VAL A 66 5.83 -2.52 15.07
CA VAL A 66 5.04 -1.34 14.69
C VAL A 66 5.54 -0.74 13.39
N LEU A 67 6.86 -0.65 13.20
CA LEU A 67 7.42 -0.18 11.93
C LEU A 67 7.11 -1.17 10.80
N GLY A 68 7.19 -2.48 11.05
CA GLY A 68 6.88 -3.52 10.08
C GLY A 68 5.43 -3.49 9.58
N ASP A 69 4.47 -3.08 10.41
CA ASP A 69 3.04 -2.97 10.03
C ASP A 69 2.84 -2.09 8.79
N ILE A 70 3.65 -1.04 8.61
CA ILE A 70 3.51 -0.09 7.47
C ILE A 70 3.63 -0.80 6.11
N SER A 71 4.48 -1.83 6.01
CA SER A 71 4.68 -2.62 4.78
C SER A 71 3.85 -3.91 4.74
N GLU A 72 3.06 -4.16 5.77
CA GLU A 72 2.29 -5.40 5.91
C GLU A 72 1.12 -5.49 4.92
N VAL A 73 0.62 -4.35 4.42
CA VAL A 73 -0.36 -4.33 3.33
C VAL A 73 0.16 -4.98 2.04
N ALA A 74 1.47 -4.99 1.85
CA ALA A 74 2.13 -5.68 0.73
C ALA A 74 2.59 -7.10 1.12
N PHE A 75 2.22 -7.59 2.32
CA PHE A 75 2.58 -8.88 2.90
C PHE A 75 4.08 -9.02 3.18
N TYR A 76 4.81 -7.91 3.34
CA TYR A 76 6.25 -7.94 3.62
C TYR A 76 6.56 -7.92 5.11
N LYS A 77 5.80 -7.15 5.90
CA LYS A 77 5.89 -7.07 7.37
C LYS A 77 7.35 -6.90 7.85
N HIS A 78 8.02 -5.83 7.42
CA HIS A 78 9.41 -5.57 7.80
C HIS A 78 9.75 -4.07 7.81
N GLU A 79 10.52 -3.63 8.80
CA GLU A 79 10.89 -2.23 9.04
C GLU A 79 11.64 -1.58 7.88
N PHE A 80 12.60 -2.26 7.23
CA PHE A 80 13.29 -1.72 6.06
C PHE A 80 12.37 -1.46 4.88
N ALA A 81 11.41 -2.37 4.60
CA ALA A 81 10.40 -2.14 3.57
C ALA A 81 9.55 -0.91 3.91
N SER A 82 9.17 -0.75 5.17
CA SER A 82 8.39 0.38 5.68
C SER A 82 9.14 1.71 5.60
N ILE A 83 10.41 1.75 6.05
CA ILE A 83 11.26 2.93 5.98
C ILE A 83 11.49 3.32 4.52
N GLY A 84 11.78 2.33 3.65
CA GLY A 84 11.93 2.55 2.23
C GLY A 84 10.68 3.14 1.59
N LEU A 85 9.49 2.60 1.91
CA LEU A 85 8.21 3.11 1.44
C LEU A 85 8.01 4.58 1.84
N LEU A 86 8.21 4.91 3.12
CA LEU A 86 8.03 6.28 3.63
C LEU A 86 9.07 7.26 3.06
N ALA A 87 10.33 6.84 2.92
CA ALA A 87 11.39 7.64 2.32
C ALA A 87 11.12 7.93 0.84
N GLY A 88 10.70 6.91 0.08
CA GLY A 88 10.29 7.06 -1.31
C GLY A 88 9.05 7.94 -1.47
N ALA A 89 8.07 7.81 -0.57
CA ALA A 89 6.88 8.65 -0.53
C ALA A 89 7.22 10.11 -0.22
N TYR A 90 8.11 10.36 0.75
CA TYR A 90 8.60 11.70 1.07
C TYR A 90 9.33 12.34 -0.11
N LEU A 91 10.22 11.58 -0.77
CA LEU A 91 10.94 12.04 -1.95
C LEU A 91 9.96 12.40 -3.09
N ALA A 92 8.96 11.56 -3.34
CA ALA A 92 7.90 11.82 -4.32
C ALA A 92 7.08 13.06 -3.98
N TYR A 93 6.68 13.22 -2.72
CA TYR A 93 5.94 14.40 -2.25
C TYR A 93 6.76 15.68 -2.44
N TRP A 94 8.03 15.67 -2.04
CA TRP A 94 8.93 16.81 -2.22
C TRP A 94 9.14 17.14 -3.70
N ALA A 95 9.37 16.12 -4.53
CA ALA A 95 9.56 16.27 -5.97
C ALA A 95 8.31 16.86 -6.64
N ASN A 96 7.12 16.40 -6.24
CA ASN A 96 5.83 16.94 -6.71
C ASN A 96 5.68 18.41 -6.34
N ARG A 97 5.89 18.75 -5.06
CA ARG A 97 5.76 20.12 -4.55
C ARG A 97 6.76 21.09 -5.20
N THR A 98 7.91 20.60 -5.64
CA THR A 98 8.95 21.39 -6.31
C THR A 98 8.89 21.33 -7.84
N GLY A 99 7.85 20.72 -8.42
CA GLY A 99 7.62 20.68 -9.87
C GLY A 99 8.65 19.85 -10.65
N LYS A 100 9.28 18.86 -10.01
CA LYS A 100 10.31 18.03 -10.66
C LYS A 100 9.68 17.09 -11.69
N SER A 101 10.30 16.98 -12.86
CA SER A 101 9.82 16.12 -13.95
C SER A 101 9.92 14.62 -13.64
N TRP A 102 10.76 14.23 -12.68
CA TRP A 102 10.96 12.85 -12.25
C TRP A 102 10.09 12.43 -11.05
N GLN A 103 9.20 13.31 -10.56
CA GLN A 103 8.38 13.11 -9.34
C GLN A 103 7.57 11.81 -9.29
N GLY A 104 7.32 11.21 -10.46
CA GLY A 104 6.49 10.04 -10.57
C GLY A 104 5.01 10.37 -10.84
N PHE A 105 4.13 9.44 -10.51
CA PHE A 105 2.70 9.72 -10.36
C PHE A 105 2.46 10.58 -9.12
N ALA A 106 1.47 11.48 -9.17
CA ALA A 106 1.24 12.39 -8.05
C ALA A 106 0.72 11.64 -6.81
N ILE A 107 1.43 11.78 -5.69
CA ILE A 107 1.07 11.13 -4.42
C ILE A 107 -0.26 11.66 -3.86
N SER A 108 -1.03 10.79 -3.19
CA SER A 108 -2.33 11.17 -2.58
C SER A 108 -3.27 11.84 -3.57
N TYR A 109 -3.39 11.25 -4.76
CA TYR A 109 -4.15 11.76 -5.90
C TYR A 109 -3.76 13.16 -6.37
N GLY A 110 -2.56 13.63 -6.02
CA GLY A 110 -2.10 14.98 -6.34
C GLY A 110 -2.75 16.10 -5.52
N THR A 111 -3.46 15.76 -4.45
CA THR A 111 -4.16 16.75 -3.58
C THR A 111 -3.22 17.59 -2.72
N GLY A 112 -1.95 17.17 -2.58
CA GLY A 112 -0.99 17.80 -1.66
C GLY A 112 -1.24 17.48 -0.18
N LEU A 113 -2.22 16.61 0.14
CA LEU A 113 -2.60 16.25 1.51
C LEU A 113 -1.71 15.18 2.16
N TRP A 114 -0.66 14.72 1.46
CA TRP A 114 0.19 13.63 1.93
C TRP A 114 0.70 13.79 3.37
N PRO A 115 1.17 14.96 3.84
CA PRO A 115 1.60 15.12 5.23
C PRO A 115 0.49 14.84 6.25
N TRP A 116 -0.74 15.29 5.98
CA TRP A 116 -1.88 15.02 6.86
C TRP A 116 -2.29 13.55 6.80
N LEU A 117 -2.27 12.98 5.60
CA LEU A 117 -2.61 11.58 5.35
C LEU A 117 -1.65 10.66 6.11
N VAL A 118 -0.34 10.80 5.89
CA VAL A 118 0.67 9.96 6.53
C VAL A 118 0.67 10.14 8.05
N THR A 119 0.44 11.36 8.54
CA THR A 119 0.33 11.62 9.98
C THR A 119 -0.87 10.91 10.59
N SER A 120 -2.05 10.99 9.94
CA SER A 120 -3.27 10.32 10.42
C SER A 120 -3.10 8.80 10.40
N SER A 121 -2.53 8.24 9.33
CA SER A 121 -2.25 6.81 9.21
C SER A 121 -1.24 6.31 10.24
N LEU A 122 -0.12 7.01 10.45
CA LEU A 122 0.88 6.63 11.45
C LEU A 122 0.33 6.74 12.89
N LEU A 123 -0.46 7.78 13.17
CA LEU A 123 -1.12 7.91 14.48
C LEU A 123 -2.14 6.79 14.70
N GLY A 124 -2.96 6.47 13.69
CA GLY A 124 -3.93 5.38 13.76
C GLY A 124 -3.25 4.02 13.94
N LEU A 125 -2.11 3.81 13.29
CA LEU A 125 -1.28 2.62 13.45
C LEU A 125 -0.73 2.49 14.87
N LEU A 126 -0.14 3.58 15.40
CA LEU A 126 0.40 3.61 16.75
C LEU A 126 -0.70 3.33 17.79
N LEU A 127 -1.84 4.02 17.66
CA LEU A 127 -3.00 3.81 18.53
C LEU A 127 -3.53 2.38 18.43
N SER A 128 -3.56 1.80 17.24
CA SER A 128 -3.98 0.40 17.05
C SER A 128 -3.06 -0.57 17.79
N ASN A 129 -1.75 -0.38 17.70
CA ASN A 129 -0.78 -1.20 18.41
C ASN A 129 -0.85 -0.99 19.94
N LEU A 130 -1.09 0.23 20.42
CA LEU A 130 -1.23 0.50 21.85
C LEU A 130 -2.51 -0.10 22.44
N LEU A 131 -3.64 0.00 21.73
CA LEU A 131 -4.93 -0.49 22.20
C LEU A 131 -5.14 -1.99 22.00
N TRP A 132 -4.56 -2.55 20.94
CA TRP A 132 -4.83 -3.92 20.49
C TRP A 132 -3.60 -4.78 20.31
N GLY A 133 -2.38 -4.26 20.49
CA GLY A 133 -1.14 -5.04 20.32
C GLY A 133 -1.05 -6.23 21.27
N TRP A 134 -1.72 -6.19 22.43
CA TRP A 134 -1.84 -7.31 23.36
C TRP A 134 -2.54 -8.55 22.76
N THR A 135 -3.26 -8.39 21.65
CA THR A 135 -3.91 -9.52 20.95
C THR A 135 -2.93 -10.34 20.11
N VAL A 136 -1.74 -9.80 19.82
CA VAL A 136 -0.66 -10.51 19.12
C VAL A 136 0.05 -11.44 20.11
N THR A 137 0.17 -12.71 19.75
CA THR A 137 0.89 -13.70 20.55
C THR A 137 1.86 -14.49 19.70
N ALA A 138 2.71 -15.31 20.32
CA ALA A 138 3.65 -16.18 19.63
C ALA A 138 3.00 -17.10 18.58
N THR A 139 1.73 -17.44 18.78
CA THR A 139 0.98 -18.37 17.92
C THR A 139 -0.16 -17.69 17.15
N THR A 140 -0.47 -16.43 17.46
CA THR A 140 -1.63 -15.74 16.90
C THR A 140 -1.23 -14.40 16.31
N TRP A 141 -1.27 -14.34 14.98
CA TRP A 141 -1.11 -13.11 14.22
C TRP A 141 -2.38 -12.26 14.27
N GLN A 142 -2.24 -10.94 14.28
CA GLN A 142 -3.37 -10.01 14.30
C GLN A 142 -3.15 -8.80 13.37
N PRO A 143 -4.23 -8.25 12.78
CA PRO A 143 -4.17 -7.20 11.78
C PRO A 143 -4.00 -5.79 12.37
N THR A 144 -2.94 -5.50 13.12
CA THR A 144 -2.72 -4.16 13.71
C THR A 144 -2.42 -3.09 12.67
N PHE A 145 -1.90 -3.47 11.50
CA PHE A 145 -1.57 -2.56 10.40
C PHE A 145 -2.76 -1.90 9.72
N VAL A 146 -3.97 -2.46 9.86
CA VAL A 146 -5.13 -2.10 9.03
C VAL A 146 -5.52 -0.63 9.15
N ALA A 147 -5.30 -0.01 10.30
CA ALA A 147 -5.53 1.41 10.49
C ALA A 147 -4.61 2.28 9.60
N PHE A 148 -3.38 1.84 9.31
CA PHE A 148 -2.46 2.60 8.47
C PHE A 148 -2.99 2.79 7.04
N VAL A 149 -3.65 1.77 6.48
CA VAL A 149 -4.01 1.67 5.05
C VAL A 149 -5.49 1.85 4.74
N SER A 150 -6.28 2.36 5.69
CA SER A 150 -7.74 2.42 5.55
C SER A 150 -8.32 3.79 5.89
N LEU A 151 -9.12 3.85 6.94
CA LEU A 151 -9.99 4.96 7.28
C LEU A 151 -9.24 6.26 7.59
N PRO A 152 -8.11 6.28 8.33
CA PRO A 152 -7.39 7.52 8.61
C PRO A 152 -7.01 8.29 7.34
N ALA A 153 -6.46 7.58 6.35
CA ALA A 153 -6.11 8.18 5.07
C ALA A 153 -7.34 8.63 4.27
N ALA A 154 -8.38 7.80 4.21
CA ALA A 154 -9.62 8.12 3.51
C ALA A 154 -10.33 9.35 4.11
N MET A 155 -10.28 9.52 5.44
CA MET A 155 -10.83 10.69 6.14
C MET A 155 -10.13 11.97 5.71
N VAL A 156 -8.81 11.98 5.62
CA VAL A 156 -8.04 13.14 5.15
C VAL A 156 -8.34 13.43 3.68
N LEU A 157 -8.45 12.42 2.83
CA LEU A 157 -8.74 12.59 1.41
C LEU A 157 -10.16 13.10 1.15
N MET A 158 -11.14 12.71 1.98
CA MET A 158 -12.53 13.18 1.85
C MET A 158 -12.79 14.53 2.47
N PHE A 159 -12.25 14.78 3.67
CA PHE A 159 -12.59 15.95 4.48
C PHE A 159 -11.49 17.00 4.52
N GLY A 160 -10.36 16.75 3.86
CA GLY A 160 -9.22 17.65 3.76
C GLY A 160 -8.24 17.54 4.94
N GLY A 161 -7.24 18.41 4.92
CA GLY A 161 -6.22 18.49 5.96
C GLY A 161 -6.72 19.15 7.25
N GLY A 162 -5.95 18.93 8.32
CA GLY A 162 -6.14 19.59 9.62
C GLY A 162 -6.13 18.61 10.79
N TRP A 163 -5.73 19.09 11.96
CA TRP A 163 -5.59 18.26 13.16
C TRP A 163 -6.88 17.55 13.56
N ARG A 164 -8.04 18.20 13.39
CA ARG A 164 -9.34 17.60 13.72
C ARG A 164 -9.62 16.35 12.89
N VAL A 165 -9.47 16.45 11.57
CA VAL A 165 -9.67 15.31 10.65
C VAL A 165 -8.61 14.25 10.89
N THR A 166 -7.35 14.67 11.09
CA THR A 166 -6.21 13.77 11.31
C THR A 166 -6.36 12.93 12.57
N ILE A 167 -6.71 13.56 13.70
CA ILE A 167 -6.87 12.89 14.99
C ILE A 167 -8.13 12.02 14.99
N ASN A 168 -9.27 12.54 14.53
CA ASN A 168 -10.50 11.76 14.47
C ASN A 168 -10.38 10.57 13.50
N GLY A 169 -9.73 10.76 12.36
CA GLY A 169 -9.42 9.67 11.43
C GLY A 169 -8.59 8.58 12.09
N ALA A 170 -7.51 8.95 12.78
CA ALA A 170 -6.66 8.02 13.52
C ALA A 170 -7.41 7.27 14.63
N LEU A 171 -8.20 7.98 15.45
CA LEU A 171 -9.01 7.40 16.52
C LEU A 171 -10.05 6.42 15.97
N MET A 172 -10.79 6.81 14.92
CA MET A 172 -11.78 5.93 14.30
C MET A 172 -11.11 4.73 13.63
N GLY A 173 -9.92 4.89 13.05
CA GLY A 173 -9.11 3.75 12.58
C GLY A 173 -8.82 2.76 13.69
N ALA A 174 -8.29 3.23 14.81
CA ALA A 174 -7.92 2.35 15.93
C ALA A 174 -9.12 1.76 16.68
N VAL A 175 -10.23 2.50 16.82
CA VAL A 175 -11.39 2.09 17.65
C VAL A 175 -12.49 1.39 16.85
N LEU A 176 -12.57 1.63 15.53
CA LEU A 176 -13.58 0.97 14.68
C LEU A 176 -12.95 -0.07 13.76
N VAL A 177 -11.90 0.31 13.02
CA VAL A 177 -11.35 -0.57 11.97
C VAL A 177 -10.63 -1.76 12.58
N THR A 178 -9.63 -1.52 13.43
CA THR A 178 -8.82 -2.58 14.04
C THR A 178 -9.67 -3.63 14.77
N PRO A 179 -10.59 -3.29 15.69
CA PRO A 179 -11.42 -4.31 16.34
C PRO A 179 -12.38 -5.01 15.39
N MET A 180 -12.92 -4.34 14.36
CA MET A 180 -13.77 -5.02 13.38
C MET A 180 -12.96 -6.04 12.57
N CYS A 181 -11.74 -5.71 12.17
CA CYS A 181 -10.82 -6.66 11.53
C CYS A 181 -10.48 -7.82 12.46
N LEU A 182 -10.15 -7.55 13.73
CA LEU A 182 -9.91 -8.59 14.74
C LEU A 182 -11.10 -9.53 14.88
N LEU A 183 -12.32 -8.99 14.99
CA LEU A 183 -13.52 -9.79 15.13
C LEU A 183 -13.72 -10.73 13.93
N ILE A 184 -13.64 -10.21 12.71
CA ILE A 184 -13.87 -11.03 11.52
C ILE A 184 -12.73 -12.03 11.31
N VAL A 185 -11.47 -11.64 11.53
CA VAL A 185 -10.33 -12.57 11.41
C VAL A 185 -10.46 -13.72 12.40
N ASN A 186 -10.67 -13.42 13.69
CA ASN A 186 -10.66 -14.44 14.74
C ASN A 186 -11.93 -15.30 14.77
N TYR A 187 -13.10 -14.72 14.46
CA TYR A 187 -14.39 -15.44 14.59
C TYR A 187 -15.00 -15.89 13.26
N VAL A 188 -14.48 -15.45 12.12
CA VAL A 188 -14.96 -15.89 10.79
C VAL A 188 -13.85 -16.55 10.00
N CYS A 189 -12.70 -15.88 9.82
CA CYS A 189 -11.64 -16.42 8.97
C CYS A 189 -10.94 -17.63 9.58
N GLN A 190 -10.52 -17.54 10.86
CA GLN A 190 -9.82 -18.63 11.54
C GLN A 190 -10.67 -19.92 11.62
N PRO A 191 -11.95 -19.89 12.05
CA PRO A 191 -12.76 -21.12 12.13
C PRO A 191 -13.06 -21.74 10.76
N LEU A 192 -13.13 -20.92 9.71
CA LEU A 192 -13.39 -21.38 8.33
C LEU A 192 -12.12 -21.63 7.53
N ALA A 193 -10.93 -21.55 8.16
CA ALA A 193 -9.62 -21.64 7.51
C ALA A 193 -9.47 -20.74 6.26
N LEU A 194 -10.08 -19.55 6.30
CA LEU A 194 -10.02 -18.57 5.22
C LEU A 194 -8.77 -17.68 5.36
N PRO A 195 -8.20 -17.20 4.24
CA PRO A 195 -7.12 -16.22 4.28
C PRO A 195 -7.48 -14.97 5.10
N ALA A 196 -6.61 -14.60 6.05
CA ALA A 196 -6.87 -13.49 6.98
C ALA A 196 -7.10 -12.14 6.26
N VAL A 197 -6.57 -11.95 5.05
CA VAL A 197 -6.82 -10.75 4.25
C VAL A 197 -8.32 -10.49 4.04
N ILE A 198 -9.14 -11.54 3.90
CA ILE A 198 -10.59 -11.42 3.75
C ILE A 198 -11.18 -10.73 4.98
N GLY A 199 -10.78 -11.15 6.19
CA GLY A 199 -11.23 -10.54 7.43
C GLY A 199 -10.77 -9.10 7.59
N ASN A 200 -9.51 -8.81 7.20
CA ASN A 200 -8.96 -7.46 7.24
C ASN A 200 -9.76 -6.51 6.36
N VAL A 201 -9.97 -6.87 5.10
CA VAL A 201 -10.59 -5.97 4.12
C VAL A 201 -12.11 -5.85 4.31
N LEU A 202 -12.79 -6.90 4.79
CA LEU A 202 -14.19 -6.80 5.22
C LEU A 202 -14.33 -5.92 6.46
N GLY A 203 -13.43 -6.05 7.44
CA GLY A 203 -13.42 -5.22 8.64
C GLY A 203 -13.22 -3.74 8.30
N MET A 204 -12.26 -3.45 7.42
CA MET A 204 -12.08 -2.11 6.85
C MET A 204 -13.36 -1.58 6.19
N ALA A 205 -14.03 -2.38 5.36
CA ALA A 205 -15.24 -1.94 4.67
C ALA A 205 -16.36 -1.58 5.65
N VAL A 206 -16.69 -2.50 6.58
CA VAL A 206 -17.79 -2.33 7.54
C VAL A 206 -17.52 -1.15 8.48
N ALA A 207 -16.33 -1.11 9.09
CA ALA A 207 -15.97 -0.03 10.01
C ALA A 207 -15.95 1.35 9.33
N SER A 208 -15.59 1.41 8.05
CA SER A 208 -15.56 2.66 7.30
C SER A 208 -16.94 3.17 6.93
N VAL A 209 -17.86 2.27 6.57
CA VAL A 209 -19.27 2.63 6.39
C VAL A 209 -19.81 3.24 7.67
N LEU A 210 -19.58 2.59 8.82
CA LEU A 210 -19.98 3.12 10.13
C LEU A 210 -19.34 4.50 10.41
N ALA A 211 -18.05 4.65 10.12
CA ALA A 211 -17.35 5.92 10.33
C ALA A 211 -17.87 7.06 9.46
N PHE A 212 -18.12 6.82 8.17
CA PHE A 212 -18.70 7.84 7.29
C PHE A 212 -20.14 8.18 7.68
N LEU A 213 -20.93 7.21 8.15
CA LEU A 213 -22.24 7.47 8.73
C LEU A 213 -22.13 8.36 9.98
N PHE A 214 -21.17 8.10 10.87
CA PHE A 214 -20.92 8.99 12.01
C PHE A 214 -20.52 10.40 11.58
N CYS A 215 -19.68 10.55 10.55
CA CYS A 215 -19.32 11.85 10.00
C CYS A 215 -20.50 12.58 9.38
N ARG A 216 -21.43 11.85 8.75
CA ARG A 216 -22.67 12.38 8.19
C ARG A 216 -23.61 12.89 9.28
N TYR A 217 -23.83 12.10 10.34
CA TYR A 217 -24.74 12.47 11.44
C TYR A 217 -24.14 13.47 12.43
N TRP A 218 -22.82 13.45 12.61
CA TRP A 218 -22.07 14.42 13.42
C TRP A 218 -20.97 15.11 12.59
N PRO A 219 -21.33 16.05 11.70
CA PRO A 219 -20.36 16.75 10.84
C PRO A 219 -19.29 17.52 11.62
N ASN A 220 -19.56 17.84 12.87
CA ASN A 220 -18.57 18.43 13.77
C ASN A 220 -17.33 17.55 13.91
N LEU A 221 -17.39 16.23 13.71
CA LEU A 221 -16.19 15.37 13.75
C LEU A 221 -15.15 15.76 12.69
N VAL A 222 -15.57 16.33 11.56
CA VAL A 222 -14.70 16.57 10.40
C VAL A 222 -14.65 18.03 9.95
N LYS A 223 -15.62 18.86 10.38
CA LYS A 223 -15.62 20.30 10.09
C LYS A 223 -14.48 21.00 10.84
N SER A 224 -13.43 21.38 10.11
CA SER A 224 -12.44 22.36 10.56
C SER A 224 -12.90 23.78 10.22
N ARG A 225 -12.68 24.75 11.12
CA ARG A 225 -13.14 26.16 10.98
C ARG A 225 -12.52 26.95 9.81
N SER A 226 -11.52 26.40 9.14
CA SER A 226 -10.94 26.93 7.91
C SER A 226 -10.04 25.85 7.37
N SER A 227 -10.50 25.06 6.41
CA SER A 227 -9.57 24.36 5.54
C SER A 227 -9.40 25.26 4.34
N GLN A 228 -8.33 26.06 4.35
CA GLN A 228 -7.81 26.57 3.09
C GLN A 228 -7.48 25.34 2.27
N THR A 229 -8.29 25.06 1.26
CA THR A 229 -7.91 24.14 0.19
C THR A 229 -6.49 24.53 -0.19
N PRO A 230 -5.47 23.67 0.02
CA PRO A 230 -4.15 23.95 -0.53
C PRO A 230 -4.40 24.24 -2.02
N PRO A 231 -3.85 25.33 -2.58
CA PRO A 231 -4.02 25.58 -4.00
C PRO A 231 -3.64 24.29 -4.71
N ALA A 232 -4.59 23.71 -5.43
CA ALA A 232 -4.33 22.55 -6.26
C ALA A 232 -3.06 22.90 -7.04
N SER A 233 -2.03 22.07 -6.95
CA SER A 233 -0.86 22.24 -7.80
C SER A 233 -1.38 22.23 -9.22
N ILE A 234 -1.46 23.42 -9.85
CA ILE A 234 -1.79 23.58 -11.26
C ILE A 234 -0.54 23.19 -12.04
N ALA A 235 -0.08 21.94 -11.87
CA ALA A 235 0.63 21.30 -12.95
C ALA A 235 -0.43 21.09 -14.02
N THR A 236 -0.34 21.87 -15.10
CA THR A 236 -1.05 21.63 -16.35
C THR A 236 -0.68 20.23 -16.83
N ALA A 237 -1.40 19.24 -16.32
CA ALA A 237 -1.14 17.85 -16.61
C ALA A 237 -1.50 17.63 -18.07
N LYS A 238 -0.48 17.65 -18.94
CA LYS A 238 -0.61 17.07 -20.27
C LYS A 238 -1.25 15.70 -20.10
N ALA A 239 -2.24 15.40 -20.94
CA ALA A 239 -2.82 14.07 -20.99
C ALA A 239 -1.67 13.04 -21.02
N PRO A 240 -1.63 12.08 -20.08
CA PRO A 240 -0.53 11.13 -20.03
C PRO A 240 -0.43 10.40 -21.36
N ASP A 241 0.77 10.29 -21.91
CA ASP A 241 1.02 9.31 -22.95
C ASP A 241 1.00 7.93 -22.28
N TYR A 242 -0.06 7.16 -22.54
CA TYR A 242 -0.24 5.85 -21.94
C TYR A 242 0.75 4.80 -22.47
N GLY A 243 1.79 5.16 -23.23
CA GLY A 243 2.79 4.26 -23.82
C GLY A 243 3.52 3.30 -22.87
N VAL A 244 4.56 2.62 -23.38
CA VAL A 244 5.29 1.58 -22.64
C VAL A 244 5.89 2.11 -21.34
N ILE A 245 6.51 3.30 -21.38
CA ILE A 245 7.12 3.93 -20.20
C ILE A 245 6.07 4.22 -19.13
N TRP A 246 4.90 4.74 -19.52
CA TRP A 246 3.80 4.95 -18.58
C TRP A 246 3.31 3.64 -17.96
N SER A 247 3.20 2.59 -18.77
CA SER A 247 2.77 1.27 -18.31
C SER A 247 3.75 0.69 -17.28
N LEU A 248 5.07 0.74 -17.55
CA LEU A 248 6.10 0.29 -16.61
C LEU A 248 6.08 1.07 -15.29
N ARG A 249 5.95 2.40 -15.38
CA ARG A 249 5.86 3.26 -14.19
C ARG A 249 4.60 2.96 -13.38
N ARG A 250 3.47 2.70 -14.04
CA ARG A 250 2.20 2.36 -13.37
C ARG A 250 2.24 1.00 -12.71
N ILE A 251 2.86 0.01 -13.37
CA ILE A 251 3.07 -1.33 -12.81
C ILE A 251 3.81 -1.23 -11.48
N LEU A 252 4.86 -0.40 -11.45
CA LEU A 252 5.64 -0.15 -10.27
C LEU A 252 4.84 0.66 -9.22
N ALA A 253 4.13 1.71 -9.62
CA ALA A 253 3.32 2.53 -8.73
C ALA A 253 2.21 1.75 -7.99
N ASP A 254 1.69 0.66 -8.57
CA ASP A 254 0.64 -0.18 -7.94
C ASP A 254 1.05 -0.75 -6.57
N PHE A 255 2.34 -1.01 -6.33
CA PHE A 255 2.84 -1.51 -5.03
C PHE A 255 2.61 -0.54 -3.85
N SER A 256 2.43 0.75 -4.12
CA SER A 256 2.21 1.77 -3.09
C SER A 256 0.82 2.41 -3.17
N GLU A 257 -0.08 1.87 -3.99
CA GLU A 257 -1.44 2.41 -4.15
C GLU A 257 -2.32 2.12 -2.92
N ALA A 258 -2.12 0.99 -2.25
CA ALA A 258 -2.91 0.60 -1.08
C ALA A 258 -2.83 1.60 0.10
N PRO A 259 -1.65 2.14 0.49
CA PRO A 259 -1.55 3.25 1.45
C PRO A 259 -1.85 4.62 0.83
N PHE A 260 -2.52 4.67 -0.33
CA PHE A 260 -2.89 5.90 -1.05
C PHE A 260 -1.70 6.73 -1.57
N PHE A 261 -0.55 6.12 -1.79
CA PHE A 261 0.62 6.82 -2.34
C PHE A 261 0.64 6.75 -3.86
N GLY A 262 0.49 5.55 -4.43
CA GLY A 262 0.32 5.37 -5.87
C GLY A 262 1.45 5.93 -6.72
N ASN A 263 2.69 5.76 -6.24
CA ASN A 263 3.88 6.39 -6.79
C ASN A 263 5.03 5.39 -6.90
N GLU A 264 5.74 5.41 -8.03
CA GLU A 264 6.82 4.48 -8.32
C GLU A 264 8.05 4.64 -7.42
N LEU A 265 8.36 5.83 -6.89
CA LEU A 265 9.48 6.04 -5.97
C LEU A 265 9.17 5.43 -4.59
N ALA A 266 7.93 5.59 -4.12
CA ALA A 266 7.47 4.94 -2.89
C ALA A 266 7.53 3.41 -3.04
N SER A 267 7.07 2.90 -4.18
CA SER A 267 7.15 1.47 -4.51
C SER A 267 8.58 0.94 -4.62
N LEU A 268 9.49 1.70 -5.24
CA LEU A 268 10.91 1.33 -5.29
C LEU A 268 11.51 1.26 -3.91
N GLY A 269 11.26 2.27 -3.07
CA GLY A 269 11.72 2.26 -1.69
C GLY A 269 11.21 1.04 -0.92
N LEU A 270 9.93 0.70 -1.07
CA LEU A 270 9.31 -0.49 -0.48
C LEU A 270 10.00 -1.79 -0.93
N ILE A 271 10.15 -1.99 -2.24
CA ILE A 271 10.75 -3.21 -2.81
C ILE A 271 12.23 -3.31 -2.42
N LEU A 272 13.00 -2.22 -2.52
CA LEU A 272 14.41 -2.20 -2.14
C LEU A 272 14.59 -2.51 -0.64
N GLY A 273 13.73 -1.96 0.22
CA GLY A 273 13.73 -2.27 1.65
C GLY A 273 13.38 -3.74 1.93
N ALA A 274 12.44 -4.32 1.20
CA ALA A 274 12.10 -5.75 1.30
C ALA A 274 13.24 -6.66 0.81
N LEU A 275 13.89 -6.30 -0.30
CA LEU A 275 15.05 -7.04 -0.82
C LEU A 275 16.27 -6.93 0.10
N LEU A 276 16.47 -5.77 0.72
CA LEU A 276 17.48 -5.60 1.78
C LEU A 276 17.17 -6.54 2.95
N ALA A 277 15.95 -6.52 3.47
CA ALA A 277 15.53 -7.44 4.54
C ALA A 277 15.79 -8.91 4.20
N TYR A 278 15.40 -9.33 2.99
CA TYR A 278 15.63 -10.70 2.50
C TYR A 278 17.12 -11.06 2.36
N SER A 279 17.95 -10.12 1.93
CA SER A 279 19.39 -10.33 1.82
C SER A 279 20.05 -10.50 3.19
N LEU A 280 19.54 -9.81 4.22
CA LEU A 280 20.03 -9.90 5.59
C LEU A 280 19.58 -11.20 6.26
N ASN A 281 18.27 -11.49 6.21
CA ASN A 281 17.72 -12.75 6.69
C ASN A 281 16.43 -13.11 5.91
N PRO A 282 16.44 -14.16 5.08
CA PRO A 282 15.28 -14.60 4.29
C PRO A 282 14.05 -15.00 5.11
N SER A 283 14.24 -15.38 6.38
CA SER A 283 13.14 -15.74 7.29
C SER A 283 12.59 -14.54 8.07
N SER A 284 13.05 -13.32 7.77
CA SER A 284 12.57 -12.10 8.41
C SER A 284 11.33 -11.49 7.71
N PRO A 285 11.34 -11.23 6.39
CA PRO A 285 10.17 -10.71 5.69
C PRO A 285 9.15 -11.81 5.35
N ALA A 286 7.96 -11.39 4.90
CA ALA A 286 6.87 -12.27 4.48
C ALA A 286 6.47 -13.30 5.55
N TYR A 287 6.35 -12.84 6.80
CA TYR A 287 5.98 -13.64 7.96
C TYR A 287 6.92 -14.82 8.22
N GLY A 288 8.16 -14.75 7.73
CA GLY A 288 9.13 -15.85 7.81
C GLY A 288 8.83 -17.05 6.93
N SER A 289 7.90 -16.95 5.99
CA SER A 289 7.53 -18.02 5.07
C SER A 289 8.63 -18.42 4.08
N GLY A 290 9.65 -17.57 3.88
CA GLY A 290 10.64 -17.73 2.82
C GLY A 290 10.10 -17.48 1.40
N LEU A 291 8.85 -17.01 1.26
CA LEU A 291 8.17 -16.83 -0.03
C LEU A 291 8.25 -15.42 -0.60
N LEU A 292 9.03 -14.50 0.00
CA LEU A 292 9.06 -13.09 -0.40
C LEU A 292 9.27 -12.89 -1.90
N LEU A 293 10.27 -13.56 -2.50
CA LEU A 293 10.57 -13.37 -3.93
C LEU A 293 9.42 -13.86 -4.84
N HIS A 294 8.74 -14.93 -4.43
CA HIS A 294 7.55 -15.43 -5.15
C HIS A 294 6.41 -14.41 -5.04
N ILE A 295 6.19 -13.83 -3.86
CA ILE A 295 5.20 -12.78 -3.63
C ILE A 295 5.51 -11.57 -4.52
N ILE A 296 6.72 -11.01 -4.46
CA ILE A 296 7.12 -9.83 -5.28
C ILE A 296 6.94 -10.12 -6.77
N GLY A 297 7.40 -11.29 -7.25
CA GLY A 297 7.32 -11.67 -8.65
C GLY A 297 5.87 -11.79 -9.15
N ALA A 298 5.02 -12.46 -8.37
CA ALA A 298 3.61 -12.63 -8.71
C ALA A 298 2.82 -11.32 -8.61
N GLN A 299 3.14 -10.48 -7.63
CA GLN A 299 2.60 -9.14 -7.49
C GLN A 299 2.92 -8.27 -8.71
N ALA A 300 4.19 -8.29 -9.15
CA ALA A 300 4.62 -7.59 -10.36
C ALA A 300 3.90 -8.13 -11.62
N LEU A 301 3.72 -9.46 -11.72
CA LEU A 301 2.99 -10.08 -12.81
C LEU A 301 1.51 -9.66 -12.82
N ALA A 302 0.83 -9.69 -11.67
CA ALA A 302 -0.57 -9.29 -11.55
C ALA A 302 -0.78 -7.82 -11.92
N SER A 303 0.12 -6.95 -11.46
CA SER A 303 0.16 -5.54 -11.82
C SER A 303 0.37 -5.35 -13.33
N ALA A 304 1.33 -6.07 -13.93
CA ALA A 304 1.56 -6.04 -15.38
C ALA A 304 0.33 -6.47 -16.19
N ILE A 305 -0.29 -7.61 -15.84
CA ILE A 305 -1.51 -8.09 -16.47
C ILE A 305 -2.63 -7.06 -16.32
N GLY A 306 -2.85 -6.56 -15.10
CA GLY A 306 -3.90 -5.60 -14.79
C GLY A 306 -3.75 -4.30 -15.58
N VAL A 307 -2.55 -3.70 -15.58
CA VAL A 307 -2.26 -2.45 -16.28
C VAL A 307 -2.38 -2.62 -17.79
N LEU A 308 -1.87 -3.71 -18.36
CA LEU A 308 -1.89 -3.93 -19.81
C LEU A 308 -3.30 -4.24 -20.33
N ILE A 309 -4.04 -5.15 -19.66
CA ILE A 309 -5.40 -5.52 -20.07
C ILE A 309 -6.36 -4.35 -19.88
N TRP A 310 -6.27 -3.66 -18.75
CA TRP A 310 -7.20 -2.57 -18.41
C TRP A 310 -6.70 -1.18 -18.80
N ARG A 311 -5.66 -1.08 -19.64
CA ARG A 311 -5.09 0.19 -20.11
C ARG A 311 -6.15 1.12 -20.72
N ARG A 312 -7.11 0.57 -21.48
CA ARG A 312 -8.22 1.36 -22.04
C ARG A 312 -9.10 1.97 -20.95
N GLN A 313 -9.34 1.26 -19.83
CA GLN A 313 -10.12 1.80 -18.72
C GLN A 313 -9.36 2.91 -18.00
N TRP A 314 -8.04 2.77 -17.84
CA TRP A 314 -7.16 3.83 -17.37
C TRP A 314 -7.26 5.09 -18.24
N MET A 315 -7.28 4.95 -19.57
CA MET A 315 -7.44 6.07 -20.51
C MET A 315 -8.82 6.73 -20.39
N LEU A 316 -9.89 5.94 -20.27
CA LEU A 316 -11.26 6.45 -20.23
C LEU A 316 -11.61 7.13 -18.90
N ARG A 317 -11.00 6.69 -17.79
CA ARG A 317 -11.39 7.09 -16.44
C ARG A 317 -10.33 7.90 -15.70
N GLY A 318 -9.12 8.00 -16.24
CA GLY A 318 -7.95 8.60 -15.58
C GLY A 318 -7.35 7.74 -14.46
N TRP A 319 -8.15 6.85 -13.85
CA TRP A 319 -7.72 5.93 -12.80
C TRP A 319 -8.46 4.59 -12.88
N TYR A 320 -7.77 3.50 -12.56
CA TYR A 320 -8.36 2.16 -12.48
C TYR A 320 -7.66 1.30 -11.40
N PRO A 321 -8.38 0.50 -10.60
CA PRO A 321 -7.80 -0.16 -9.42
C PRO A 321 -7.03 -1.45 -9.76
N THR A 322 -5.98 -1.36 -10.57
CA THR A 322 -5.16 -2.52 -10.99
C THR A 322 -4.27 -3.10 -9.89
N TYR A 323 -4.05 -2.35 -8.81
CA TYR A 323 -3.29 -2.78 -7.64
C TYR A 323 -4.02 -3.80 -6.75
N ILE A 324 -5.34 -3.93 -6.86
CA ILE A 324 -6.14 -4.78 -5.97
C ILE A 324 -5.60 -6.22 -5.81
N PRO A 325 -5.33 -6.97 -6.89
CA PRO A 325 -4.83 -8.35 -6.75
C PRO A 325 -3.46 -8.43 -6.06
N LEU A 326 -2.64 -7.37 -6.16
CA LEU A 326 -1.30 -7.30 -5.60
C LEU A 326 -1.31 -7.37 -4.06
N VAL A 327 -2.31 -6.77 -3.44
CA VAL A 327 -2.46 -6.68 -1.97
C VAL A 327 -3.58 -7.58 -1.44
N SER A 328 -4.02 -8.57 -2.21
CA SER A 328 -5.07 -9.49 -1.80
C SER A 328 -4.87 -10.91 -2.34
N VAL A 329 -5.43 -11.20 -3.50
CA VAL A 329 -5.50 -12.54 -4.11
C VAL A 329 -4.13 -13.21 -4.23
N VAL A 330 -3.14 -12.50 -4.77
CA VAL A 330 -1.82 -13.05 -5.08
C VAL A 330 -1.06 -13.49 -3.83
N PRO A 331 -0.79 -12.61 -2.85
CA PRO A 331 -0.07 -13.02 -1.65
C PRO A 331 -0.86 -14.04 -0.83
N ALA A 332 -2.20 -13.96 -0.80
CA ALA A 332 -3.02 -14.95 -0.11
C ALA A 332 -2.88 -16.35 -0.72
N ALA A 333 -2.92 -16.47 -2.05
CA ALA A 333 -2.75 -17.75 -2.74
C ALA A 333 -1.34 -18.33 -2.53
N ILE A 334 -0.30 -17.49 -2.60
CA ILE A 334 1.09 -17.93 -2.41
C ILE A 334 1.36 -18.37 -0.98
N LEU A 335 0.83 -17.65 0.02
CA LEU A 335 0.99 -18.05 1.42
C LEU A 335 0.19 -19.31 1.75
N ALA A 336 -0.95 -19.54 1.08
CA ALA A 336 -1.77 -20.73 1.29
C ALA A 336 -1.21 -21.99 0.62
N TYR A 337 -0.68 -21.86 -0.60
CA TYR A 337 -0.37 -23.01 -1.46
C TYR A 337 1.10 -23.08 -1.90
N GLY A 338 1.92 -22.07 -1.60
CA GLY A 338 3.33 -22.00 -1.93
C GLY A 338 3.66 -21.23 -3.22
N GLY A 339 4.94 -21.26 -3.59
CA GLY A 339 5.52 -20.43 -4.66
C GLY A 339 5.56 -21.06 -6.05
N SER A 340 4.75 -22.09 -6.35
CA SER A 340 4.82 -22.76 -7.65
C SER A 340 4.40 -21.84 -8.80
N TRP A 341 4.92 -22.07 -10.00
CA TRP A 341 4.58 -21.27 -11.18
C TRP A 341 3.08 -21.28 -11.50
N GLN A 342 2.43 -22.42 -11.29
CA GLN A 342 0.98 -22.56 -11.47
C GLN A 342 0.19 -21.63 -10.53
N ILE A 343 0.58 -21.53 -9.27
CA ILE A 343 -0.07 -20.64 -8.28
C ILE A 343 0.20 -19.18 -8.64
N ILE A 344 1.45 -18.85 -8.99
CA ILE A 344 1.86 -17.49 -9.38
C ILE A 344 1.04 -16.99 -10.57
N VAL A 345 0.99 -17.77 -11.65
CA VAL A 345 0.29 -17.36 -12.88
C VAL A 345 -1.22 -17.35 -12.69
N SER A 346 -1.79 -18.37 -12.06
CA SER A 346 -3.25 -18.45 -11.89
C SER A 346 -3.78 -17.35 -10.98
N SER A 347 -3.15 -17.10 -9.82
CA SER A 347 -3.55 -16.02 -8.90
C SER A 347 -3.38 -14.63 -9.51
N ALA A 348 -2.28 -14.39 -10.23
CA ALA A 348 -2.03 -13.11 -10.89
C ALA A 348 -3.05 -12.83 -12.00
N LEU A 349 -3.30 -13.82 -12.87
CA LEU A 349 -4.23 -13.68 -13.99
C LEU A 349 -5.67 -13.52 -13.50
N LEU A 350 -6.17 -14.45 -12.67
CA LEU A 350 -7.54 -14.42 -12.19
C LEU A 350 -7.81 -13.16 -11.36
N GLY A 351 -6.86 -12.79 -10.48
CA GLY A 351 -6.95 -11.59 -9.67
C GLY A 351 -7.00 -10.31 -10.52
N ALA A 352 -6.13 -10.18 -11.52
CA ALA A 352 -6.09 -9.01 -12.40
C ALA A 352 -7.32 -8.88 -13.30
N LEU A 353 -7.95 -10.00 -13.67
CA LEU A 353 -9.16 -10.00 -14.48
C LEU A 353 -10.43 -9.70 -13.68
N LEU A 354 -10.54 -10.21 -12.45
CA LEU A 354 -11.76 -10.09 -11.65
C LEU A 354 -11.79 -8.84 -10.77
N ALA A 355 -10.70 -8.56 -10.06
CA ALA A 355 -10.74 -7.64 -8.93
C ALA A 355 -10.87 -6.15 -9.35
N PRO A 356 -10.13 -5.65 -10.37
CA PRO A 356 -10.29 -4.28 -10.83
C PRO A 356 -11.69 -3.91 -11.35
N PRO A 357 -12.34 -4.68 -12.27
CA PRO A 357 -13.68 -4.36 -12.73
C PRO A 357 -14.73 -4.49 -11.62
N LEU A 358 -14.60 -5.47 -10.73
CA LEU A 358 -15.53 -5.63 -9.60
C LEU A 358 -15.52 -4.41 -8.68
N ALA A 359 -14.33 -3.91 -8.31
CA ALA A 359 -14.19 -2.68 -7.51
C ALA A 359 -14.86 -1.49 -8.21
N CYS A 360 -14.70 -1.40 -9.53
CA CYS A 360 -15.30 -0.34 -10.31
C CYS A 360 -16.83 -0.39 -10.33
N VAL A 361 -17.43 -1.58 -10.41
CA VAL A 361 -18.89 -1.77 -10.35
C VAL A 361 -19.43 -1.40 -8.96
N ILE A 362 -18.74 -1.82 -7.90
CA ILE A 362 -19.14 -1.49 -6.52
C ILE A 362 -19.02 0.02 -6.28
N ALA A 363 -17.92 0.66 -6.73
CA ALA A 363 -17.67 2.09 -6.53
C ALA A 363 -18.78 2.96 -7.16
N ARG A 364 -19.32 2.55 -8.32
CA ARG A 364 -20.43 3.28 -8.97
C ARG A 364 -21.73 3.26 -8.18
N LYS A 365 -21.92 2.29 -7.28
CA LYS A 365 -23.10 2.16 -6.43
C LYS A 365 -22.89 2.80 -5.05
N LEU A 366 -21.68 3.25 -4.75
CA LEU A 366 -21.35 3.81 -3.45
C LEU A 366 -21.88 5.25 -3.32
N PRO A 367 -22.47 5.62 -2.17
CA PRO A 367 -22.86 7.01 -1.90
C PRO A 367 -21.69 7.99 -2.02
N ALA A 368 -21.96 9.22 -2.43
CA ALA A 368 -20.94 10.25 -2.65
C ALA A 368 -20.24 10.72 -1.35
N ASP A 369 -20.88 10.52 -0.20
CA ASP A 369 -20.33 10.77 1.14
C ASP A 369 -19.42 9.65 1.66
N MET A 370 -19.14 8.64 0.84
CA MET A 370 -18.24 7.53 1.16
C MET A 370 -17.09 7.43 0.17
N HIS A 371 -15.88 7.19 0.69
CA HIS A 371 -14.69 7.10 -0.15
C HIS A 371 -14.68 5.79 -0.95
N ALA A 372 -14.30 5.86 -2.23
CA ALA A 372 -14.28 4.73 -3.16
C ALA A 372 -13.36 3.55 -2.74
N TYR A 373 -12.55 3.71 -1.69
CA TYR A 373 -11.67 2.63 -1.24
C TYR A 373 -12.47 1.50 -0.60
N ILE A 374 -13.66 1.78 -0.06
CA ILE A 374 -14.61 0.77 0.42
C ILE A 374 -14.90 -0.24 -0.69
N ALA A 375 -15.08 0.24 -1.93
CA ALA A 375 -15.29 -0.64 -3.08
C ALA A 375 -14.04 -1.48 -3.42
N ASN A 376 -12.84 -0.91 -3.25
CA ASN A 376 -11.59 -1.63 -3.46
C ASN A 376 -11.44 -2.77 -2.44
N VAL A 377 -11.65 -2.50 -1.15
CA VAL A 377 -11.52 -3.52 -0.09
C VAL A 377 -12.62 -4.58 -0.17
N LEU A 378 -13.86 -4.23 -0.58
CA LEU A 378 -14.90 -5.23 -0.86
C LEU A 378 -14.52 -6.12 -2.04
N SER A 379 -13.96 -5.54 -3.10
CA SER A 379 -13.48 -6.32 -4.24
C SER A 379 -12.31 -7.24 -3.87
N MET A 380 -11.39 -6.78 -3.01
CA MET A 380 -10.31 -7.63 -2.45
C MET A 380 -10.91 -8.84 -1.74
N ALA A 381 -11.93 -8.63 -0.89
CA ALA A 381 -12.55 -9.70 -0.11
C ALA A 381 -13.22 -10.74 -1.01
N ILE A 382 -14.09 -10.28 -1.92
CA ILE A 382 -14.85 -11.15 -2.83
C ILE A 382 -13.90 -11.91 -3.76
N SER A 383 -12.94 -11.21 -4.36
CA SER A 383 -12.01 -11.83 -5.31
C SER A 383 -11.13 -12.87 -4.62
N THR A 384 -10.66 -12.60 -3.39
CA THR A 384 -9.85 -13.57 -2.63
C THR A 384 -10.68 -14.78 -2.22
N LEU A 385 -11.90 -14.55 -1.74
CA LEU A 385 -12.82 -15.63 -1.32
C LEU A 385 -13.19 -16.57 -2.49
N LEU A 386 -13.28 -16.04 -3.72
CA LEU A 386 -13.58 -16.85 -4.90
C LEU A 386 -12.34 -17.53 -5.48
N ILE A 387 -11.24 -16.80 -5.64
CA ILE A 387 -10.08 -17.26 -6.41
C ILE A 387 -9.19 -18.19 -5.60
N VAL A 388 -8.94 -17.90 -4.31
CA VAL A 388 -8.00 -18.72 -3.52
C VAL A 388 -8.52 -20.17 -3.39
N PRO A 389 -9.78 -20.42 -2.97
CA PRO A 389 -10.29 -21.79 -2.93
C PRO A 389 -10.35 -22.46 -4.31
N LEU A 390 -10.65 -21.71 -5.37
CA LEU A 390 -10.63 -22.23 -6.74
C LEU A 390 -9.23 -22.72 -7.14
N ILE A 391 -8.17 -21.97 -6.83
CA ILE A 391 -6.80 -22.41 -7.06
C ILE A 391 -6.51 -23.67 -6.26
N GLY A 392 -6.90 -23.70 -4.98
CA GLY A 392 -6.78 -24.88 -4.12
C GLY A 392 -7.42 -26.14 -4.73
N PHE A 393 -8.61 -25.99 -5.31
CA PHE A 393 -9.30 -27.08 -6.01
C PHE A 393 -8.56 -27.52 -7.29
N LEU A 394 -7.97 -26.57 -8.03
CA LEU A 394 -7.25 -26.87 -9.28
C LEU A 394 -5.89 -27.53 -9.07
N ILE A 395 -5.30 -27.43 -7.87
CA ILE A 395 -4.00 -28.04 -7.53
C ILE A 395 -4.13 -29.29 -6.65
N ALA A 396 -5.32 -29.55 -6.12
CA ALA A 396 -5.63 -30.75 -5.35
C ALA A 396 -5.82 -31.93 -6.31
N ASP A 397 -4.71 -32.47 -6.80
CA ASP A 397 -4.63 -33.80 -7.41
C ASP A 397 -4.45 -34.88 -6.33
#